data_AF-A0A373NDH8-F1
#
_entry.id   AF-A0A373NDH8-F1
#
_cell.length_a   1.000
_cell.length_b   1.000
_cell.length_c   1.000
_cell.angle_alpha   90.00
_cell.angle_beta   90.00
_cell.angle_gamma   90.00
#
_symmetry.space_group_name_H-M   'P 1'
#
loop_
_entity.id
_entity.type
_entity.pdbx_description
1 polymer ?
#
loop_
_entity_poly.entity_id
_entity_poly.type
_entity_poly.pdbx_seq_one_letter_code
_entity_poly.pdbx_strand_id
1 'polypeptide(L)'
;MKEGKRIKKWLLGAAVAVMTMMSAIPVSAARKTFTATVQKGNCLHIVNENISGNAISKYELQVIPKTSGARYDIVYAYGTEAMAMKDCRKKSSITNSTYFKANRSANRGIIACVKANSGTVEIRVVATSRKSNVKIKKSIMKNHSPLKSQKVTKGRKLWLKGTGSNITTLPLIISGNSTVVMQRNLNKNAFERYDFKDKYMYFRRYVNNKRTMKKNRSYASAYGSTRYYSCLIPANSKGVAYTGDMITKRGTITYYYPSDYLKVTGEKRRAS
;
A
#
# COMPACT_ATOMS: atom_id res chain seq x y z
N MET A 1 15.00 -3.25 -12.63
CA MET A 1 13.73 -3.20 -11.87
C MET A 1 13.94 -3.61 -10.40
N LYS A 2 13.97 -2.63 -9.50
CA LYS A 2 14.32 -2.72 -8.06
C LYS A 2 13.21 -3.27 -7.13
N GLU A 3 12.08 -3.71 -7.67
CA GLU A 3 10.84 -3.96 -6.90
C GLU A 3 10.90 -5.13 -5.91
N GLY A 4 11.54 -6.25 -6.27
CA GLY A 4 11.63 -7.42 -5.40
C GLY A 4 12.62 -7.27 -4.25
N LYS A 5 13.70 -6.50 -4.46
CA LYS A 5 14.74 -6.24 -3.44
C LYS A 5 14.29 -5.17 -2.44
N ARG A 6 13.47 -4.18 -2.87
CA ARG A 6 12.93 -3.17 -1.96
C ARG A 6 12.00 -3.79 -0.92
N ILE A 7 11.07 -4.68 -1.28
CA ILE A 7 10.15 -5.29 -0.30
C ILE A 7 10.87 -6.26 0.66
N LYS A 8 11.89 -7.00 0.19
CA LYS A 8 12.71 -7.85 1.07
C LYS A 8 13.56 -7.07 2.08
N LYS A 9 14.02 -5.86 1.75
CA LYS A 9 14.81 -4.99 2.66
C LYS A 9 14.02 -4.47 3.87
N TRP A 10 12.69 -4.60 3.90
CA TRP A 10 11.88 -4.20 5.07
C TRP A 10 11.66 -5.35 6.07
N LEU A 11 12.06 -6.58 5.73
CA LEU A 11 11.93 -7.76 6.60
C LEU A 11 13.24 -8.17 7.29
N LEU A 12 14.38 -7.57 6.94
CA LEU A 12 15.66 -7.71 7.65
C LEU A 12 16.27 -6.32 7.86
N GLY A 13 16.47 -5.93 9.11
CA GLY A 13 17.09 -4.63 9.46
C GLY A 13 18.60 -4.59 9.20
N ALA A 14 19.12 -3.38 8.94
CA ALA A 14 20.39 -2.81 9.42
C ALA A 14 20.90 -1.68 8.49
N ALA A 15 21.61 -0.74 9.10
CA ALA A 15 21.99 0.61 8.65
C ALA A 15 23.01 0.69 7.49
N VAL A 16 23.04 1.85 6.81
CA VAL A 16 24.28 2.55 6.37
C VAL A 16 24.03 4.07 6.37
N ALA A 17 24.90 4.80 7.06
CA ALA A 17 25.01 6.25 7.21
C ALA A 17 25.85 6.88 6.06
N VAL A 18 25.38 7.97 5.43
CA VAL A 18 25.89 9.37 5.49
C VAL A 18 26.90 9.73 4.38
N MET A 19 26.61 10.78 3.60
CA MET A 19 27.59 11.83 3.29
C MET A 19 26.92 13.19 2.96
N THR A 20 27.27 14.15 3.82
CA THR A 20 27.51 15.60 3.65
C THR A 20 26.62 16.48 2.75
N MET A 21 25.88 17.40 3.39
CA MET A 21 25.74 18.79 2.92
C MET A 21 25.85 19.76 4.11
N MET A 22 26.44 20.91 3.82
CA MET A 22 27.05 21.90 4.71
C MET A 22 26.13 22.46 5.82
N SER A 23 26.80 22.87 6.88
CA SER A 23 26.33 23.38 8.17
C SER A 23 25.29 24.50 8.10
N ALA A 24 24.08 24.19 8.55
CA ALA A 24 23.27 25.11 9.35
C ALA A 24 23.21 24.53 10.76
N ILE A 25 23.47 25.36 11.78
CA ILE A 25 23.33 25.03 13.20
C ILE A 25 21.99 24.28 13.37
N PRO A 26 21.97 23.06 13.93
CA PRO A 26 20.73 22.30 14.02
C PRO A 26 19.79 23.05 14.95
N VAL A 27 18.76 23.69 14.39
CA VAL A 27 17.52 23.96 15.14
C VAL A 27 17.15 22.60 15.70
N SER A 28 17.23 22.44 17.02
CA SER A 28 17.01 21.16 17.69
C SER A 28 15.70 20.57 17.19
N ALA A 29 15.80 19.53 16.36
CA ALA A 29 14.63 19.03 15.66
C ALA A 29 13.72 18.38 16.72
N ALA A 30 12.57 19.01 16.98
CA ALA A 30 11.64 18.52 17.97
C ALA A 30 11.12 17.15 17.54
N ARG A 31 11.18 16.18 18.45
CA ARG A 31 10.63 14.85 18.27
C ARG A 31 9.33 14.74 19.04
N LYS A 32 8.23 14.48 18.34
CA LYS A 32 6.94 14.20 18.95
C LYS A 32 6.54 12.76 18.72
N THR A 33 6.31 12.04 19.80
CA THR A 33 5.79 10.68 19.77
C THR A 33 4.32 10.68 20.11
N PHE A 34 3.54 9.88 19.40
CA PHE A 34 2.24 9.46 19.89
C PHE A 34 2.05 7.96 19.71
N THR A 35 1.25 7.41 20.61
CA THR A 35 0.81 6.02 20.58
C THR A 35 -0.72 6.00 20.59
N ALA A 36 -1.28 5.00 19.92
CA ALA A 36 -2.70 4.72 19.90
C ALA A 36 -2.92 3.22 19.81
N THR A 37 -3.99 2.75 20.42
CA THR A 37 -4.42 1.36 20.35
C THR A 37 -5.68 1.27 19.50
N VAL A 38 -5.69 0.34 18.55
CA VAL A 38 -6.80 0.10 17.63
C VAL A 38 -7.34 -1.30 17.89
N GLN A 39 -8.59 -1.36 18.32
CA GLN A 39 -9.32 -2.61 18.50
C GLN A 39 -9.93 -3.08 17.17
N LYS A 40 -10.19 -4.39 17.09
CA LYS A 40 -10.88 -5.04 15.97
C LYS A 40 -12.07 -4.21 15.47
N GLY A 41 -12.16 -4.05 14.15
CA GLY A 41 -13.24 -3.34 13.47
C GLY A 41 -12.98 -1.86 13.26
N ASN A 42 -12.11 -1.24 14.06
CA ASN A 42 -11.82 0.20 13.98
C ASN A 42 -10.61 0.49 13.06
N CYS A 43 -10.60 1.67 12.41
CA CYS A 43 -9.40 2.25 11.80
C CYS A 43 -8.90 3.45 12.63
N LEU A 44 -7.59 3.65 12.66
CA LEU A 44 -6.98 4.93 13.01
C LEU A 44 -6.52 5.68 11.76
N HIS A 45 -7.04 6.89 11.57
CA HIS A 45 -6.48 7.86 10.63
C HIS A 45 -5.41 8.69 11.32
N ILE A 46 -4.27 8.84 10.67
CA ILE A 46 -3.16 9.67 11.13
C ILE A 46 -2.98 10.81 10.14
N VAL A 47 -3.15 12.05 10.58
CA VAL A 47 -3.25 13.22 9.71
C VAL A 47 -2.35 14.35 10.18
N ASN A 48 -1.62 14.94 9.25
CA ASN A 48 -0.97 16.23 9.43
C ASN A 48 -1.92 17.31 8.89
N GLU A 49 -2.57 18.05 9.79
CA GLU A 49 -3.55 19.09 9.43
C GLU A 49 -2.92 20.41 8.97
N ASN A 50 -1.64 20.64 9.27
CA ASN A 50 -0.91 21.84 8.90
C ASN A 50 0.53 21.48 8.51
N ILE A 51 0.75 21.06 7.26
CA ILE A 51 2.03 20.55 6.77
C ILE A 51 3.13 21.61 6.86
N SER A 52 2.86 22.83 6.41
CA SER A 52 3.82 23.94 6.43
C SER A 52 4.14 24.38 7.86
N GLY A 53 3.13 24.54 8.71
CA GLY A 53 3.30 24.96 10.09
C GLY A 53 3.96 23.90 10.97
N ASN A 54 3.66 22.62 10.73
CA ASN A 54 4.30 21.52 11.46
C ASN A 54 5.70 21.19 10.95
N ALA A 55 6.05 21.55 9.71
CA ALA A 55 7.39 21.36 9.11
C ALA A 55 8.06 20.00 9.42
N ILE A 56 7.30 18.91 9.37
CA ILE A 56 7.79 17.56 9.65
C ILE A 56 8.74 17.15 8.53
N SER A 57 10.00 16.93 8.87
CA SER A 57 11.04 16.48 7.93
C SER A 57 11.03 14.97 7.73
N LYS A 58 10.59 14.22 8.75
CA LYS A 58 10.47 12.76 8.74
C LYS A 58 9.48 12.30 9.81
N TYR A 59 8.79 11.20 9.54
CA TYR A 59 8.09 10.41 10.55
C TYR A 59 8.48 8.94 10.47
N GLU A 60 8.37 8.25 11.60
CA GLU A 60 8.53 6.80 11.76
C GLU A 60 7.21 6.25 12.29
N LEU A 61 6.46 5.54 11.44
CA LEU A 61 5.22 4.85 11.77
C LEU A 61 5.51 3.39 12.06
N GLN A 62 5.08 2.88 13.20
CA GLN A 62 5.10 1.47 13.56
C GLN A 62 3.67 0.98 13.79
N VAL A 63 3.36 -0.20 13.25
CA VAL A 63 2.12 -0.93 13.50
C VAL A 63 2.48 -2.26 14.13
N ILE A 64 2.02 -2.49 15.35
CA ILE A 64 2.47 -3.55 16.23
C ILE A 64 1.25 -4.37 16.67
N PRO A 65 1.07 -5.59 16.15
CA PRO A 65 0.09 -6.54 16.66
C PRO A 65 0.36 -6.83 18.15
N LYS A 66 -0.64 -6.67 19.03
CA LYS A 66 -0.47 -6.83 20.49
C LYS A 66 -1.04 -8.14 21.04
N THR A 67 -2.08 -8.67 20.40
CA THR A 67 -2.72 -9.92 20.81
C THR A 67 -2.37 -11.04 19.85
N SER A 68 -2.42 -12.29 20.32
CA SER A 68 -2.34 -13.46 19.45
C SER A 68 -3.42 -13.38 18.36
N GLY A 69 -3.05 -13.71 17.13
CA GLY A 69 -3.97 -13.62 15.99
C GLY A 69 -4.37 -12.20 15.55
N ALA A 70 -3.75 -11.15 16.11
CA ALA A 70 -3.98 -9.78 15.66
C ALA A 70 -3.59 -9.61 14.19
N ARG A 71 -4.44 -8.89 13.45
CA ARG A 71 -4.30 -8.63 12.01
C ARG A 71 -4.69 -7.22 11.68
N TYR A 72 -4.01 -6.62 10.71
CA TYR A 72 -4.34 -5.29 10.24
C TYR A 72 -4.21 -5.09 8.74
N ASP A 73 -4.96 -4.12 8.25
CA ASP A 73 -4.78 -3.52 6.93
C ASP A 73 -4.13 -2.15 7.12
N ILE A 74 -3.30 -1.74 6.17
CA ILE A 74 -2.67 -0.41 6.19
C ILE A 74 -2.59 0.16 4.77
N VAL A 75 -2.89 1.45 4.68
CA VAL A 75 -2.62 2.28 3.50
C VAL A 75 -1.81 3.49 3.96
N TYR A 76 -0.70 3.79 3.26
CA TYR A 76 0.22 4.86 3.61
C TYR A 76 0.90 5.44 2.37
N ALA A 77 1.30 6.72 2.45
CA ALA A 77 2.05 7.38 1.39
C ALA A 77 3.55 7.06 1.55
N TYR A 78 4.25 6.87 0.43
CA TYR A 78 5.70 6.63 0.38
C TYR A 78 6.31 7.32 -0.84
N GLY A 79 7.06 8.42 -0.63
CA GLY A 79 7.48 9.27 -1.75
C GLY A 79 6.26 9.77 -2.54
N THR A 80 6.24 9.54 -3.85
CA THR A 80 5.11 9.84 -4.75
C THR A 80 4.15 8.66 -4.94
N GLU A 81 4.30 7.59 -4.15
CA GLU A 81 3.57 6.33 -4.29
C GLU A 81 2.56 6.13 -3.15
N ALA A 82 1.42 5.53 -3.46
CA ALA A 82 0.52 4.96 -2.47
C ALA A 82 0.92 3.51 -2.23
N MET A 83 1.02 3.10 -0.97
CA MET A 83 1.31 1.73 -0.57
C MET A 83 0.13 1.15 0.19
N ALA A 84 -0.15 -0.14 -0.04
CA ALA A 84 -1.22 -0.85 0.64
C ALA A 84 -0.79 -2.27 1.01
N MET A 85 -1.19 -2.69 2.21
CA MET A 85 -1.03 -4.06 2.68
C MET A 85 -2.31 -4.51 3.38
N LYS A 86 -2.59 -5.81 3.29
CA LYS A 86 -3.80 -6.45 3.81
C LYS A 86 -3.44 -7.63 4.71
N ASP A 87 -4.20 -7.85 5.77
CA ASP A 87 -4.06 -8.99 6.68
C ASP A 87 -2.62 -9.21 7.19
N CYS A 88 -1.94 -8.11 7.51
CA CYS A 88 -0.60 -8.14 8.10
C CYS A 88 -0.67 -8.68 9.54
N ARG A 89 0.26 -9.56 9.89
CA ARG A 89 0.37 -10.22 11.22
C ARG A 89 1.64 -9.88 11.99
N LYS A 90 2.60 -9.26 11.31
CA LYS A 90 3.90 -8.90 11.89
C LYS A 90 3.97 -7.41 12.10
N LYS A 91 4.88 -6.98 12.96
CA LYS A 91 5.24 -5.57 13.08
C LYS A 91 5.64 -5.02 11.71
N SER A 92 5.06 -3.89 11.34
CA SER A 92 5.56 -3.08 10.23
C SER A 92 6.11 -1.77 10.78
N SER A 93 7.22 -1.33 10.22
CA SER A 93 7.79 0.00 10.46
C SER A 93 7.87 0.70 9.12
N ILE A 94 7.61 2.00 9.06
CA ILE A 94 7.63 2.85 7.87
C ILE A 94 8.32 4.16 8.25
N THR A 95 9.41 4.48 7.58
CA THR A 95 10.10 5.76 7.70
C THR A 95 9.90 6.55 6.42
N ASN A 96 9.30 7.72 6.50
CA ASN A 96 9.00 8.56 5.34
C ASN A 96 8.70 10.02 5.75
N SER A 97 8.38 10.89 4.79
CA SER A 97 8.01 12.29 5.01
C SER A 97 6.85 12.76 4.11
N THR A 98 6.13 11.83 3.47
CA THR A 98 5.08 12.17 2.49
C THR A 98 3.68 11.85 2.98
N TYR A 99 2.69 12.42 2.31
CA TYR A 99 1.29 12.38 2.74
C TYR A 99 0.36 12.14 1.54
N PHE A 100 -0.79 11.54 1.78
CA PHE A 100 -1.92 11.64 0.84
C PHE A 100 -2.53 13.02 0.94
N LYS A 101 -2.50 13.76 -0.16
CA LYS A 101 -3.04 15.13 -0.23
C LYS A 101 -4.22 15.18 -1.20
N ALA A 102 -5.13 16.11 -0.96
CA ALA A 102 -6.25 16.37 -1.87
C ALA A 102 -5.79 16.96 -3.22
N ASN A 103 -4.72 17.77 -3.22
CA ASN A 103 -3.99 18.28 -4.38
C ASN A 103 -2.51 18.54 -3.99
N ARG A 104 -1.65 18.88 -4.96
CA ARG A 104 -0.21 19.10 -4.71
C ARG A 104 0.05 20.29 -3.78
N SER A 105 -0.79 21.32 -3.78
CA SER A 105 -0.64 22.53 -2.95
C SER A 105 -1.28 22.42 -1.57
N ALA A 106 -2.11 21.40 -1.31
CA ALA A 106 -2.87 21.30 -0.06
C ALA A 106 -1.96 21.37 1.18
N ASN A 107 -2.35 22.10 2.21
CA ASN A 107 -1.58 22.19 3.46
C ASN A 107 -1.97 21.11 4.49
N ARG A 108 -2.77 20.12 4.07
CA ARG A 108 -3.21 18.99 4.89
C ARG A 108 -2.92 17.69 4.16
N GLY A 109 -2.57 16.65 4.91
CA GLY A 109 -2.36 15.33 4.33
C GLY A 109 -2.39 14.18 5.33
N ILE A 110 -2.83 13.02 4.85
CA ILE A 110 -2.95 11.80 5.64
C ILE A 110 -1.61 11.03 5.56
N ILE A 111 -1.07 10.65 6.71
CA ILE A 111 0.13 9.80 6.83
C ILE A 111 -0.24 8.34 6.52
N ALA A 112 -1.27 7.83 7.21
CA ALA A 112 -1.77 6.47 7.03
C ALA A 112 -3.20 6.29 7.57
N CYS A 113 -3.90 5.26 7.09
CA CYS A 113 -4.99 4.61 7.84
C CYS A 113 -4.62 3.16 8.08
N VAL A 114 -4.82 2.75 9.33
CA VAL A 114 -4.54 1.40 9.82
C VAL A 114 -5.81 0.85 10.46
N LYS A 115 -6.32 -0.26 9.93
CA LYS A 115 -7.48 -0.95 10.48
C LYS A 115 -7.05 -2.22 11.17
N ALA A 116 -7.52 -2.45 12.40
CA ALA A 116 -7.41 -3.76 13.03
C ALA A 116 -8.55 -4.66 12.52
N ASN A 117 -8.22 -5.70 11.77
CA ASN A 117 -9.20 -6.69 11.29
C ASN A 117 -9.52 -7.74 12.35
N SER A 118 -8.57 -8.00 13.25
CA SER A 118 -8.65 -8.99 14.31
C SER A 118 -7.74 -8.58 15.46
N GLY A 119 -8.13 -8.90 16.69
CA GLY A 119 -7.36 -8.59 17.88
C GLY A 119 -7.11 -7.09 18.07
N THR A 120 -6.01 -6.78 18.76
CA THR A 120 -5.61 -5.41 19.09
C THR A 120 -4.27 -5.08 18.46
N VAL A 121 -4.16 -3.85 17.94
CA VAL A 121 -2.98 -3.33 17.24
C VAL A 121 -2.58 -2.00 17.84
N GLU A 122 -1.33 -1.87 18.28
CA GLU A 122 -0.73 -0.62 18.71
C GLU A 122 -0.12 0.10 17.50
N ILE A 123 -0.34 1.40 17.41
CA ILE A 123 0.24 2.27 16.40
C ILE A 123 1.08 3.31 17.11
N ARG A 124 2.35 3.39 16.73
CA ARG A 124 3.29 4.38 17.25
C ARG A 124 3.80 5.23 16.10
N VAL A 125 3.80 6.54 16.27
CA VAL A 125 4.41 7.46 15.31
C VAL A 125 5.35 8.38 16.04
N VAL A 126 6.58 8.48 15.52
CA VAL A 126 7.57 9.47 15.95
C VAL A 126 7.78 10.43 14.79
N ALA A 127 7.42 11.70 14.97
CA ALA A 127 7.65 12.74 13.98
C ALA A 127 8.81 13.64 14.42
N THR A 128 9.71 13.89 13.47
CA THR A 128 10.80 14.84 13.59
C THR A 128 10.45 16.09 12.82
N SER A 129 10.56 17.25 13.48
CA SER A 129 10.20 18.54 12.90
C SER A 129 11.23 19.61 13.21
N ARG A 130 11.29 20.63 12.36
CA ARG A 130 12.03 21.87 12.59
C ARG A 130 11.28 22.87 13.48
N LYS A 131 10.08 22.53 13.94
CA LYS A 131 9.20 23.36 14.78
C LYS A 131 8.90 22.62 16.07
N SER A 132 8.91 23.33 17.20
CA SER A 132 8.68 22.76 18.53
C SER A 132 7.24 22.27 18.76
N ASN A 133 6.25 22.97 18.18
CA ASN A 133 4.82 22.76 18.44
C ASN A 133 4.12 21.84 17.42
N VAL A 134 4.69 20.67 17.15
CA VAL A 134 4.13 19.71 16.17
C VAL A 134 2.81 19.12 16.66
N LYS A 135 1.77 19.22 15.82
CA LYS A 135 0.45 18.60 16.05
C LYS A 135 0.15 17.56 14.96
N ILE A 136 0.17 16.28 15.33
CA ILE A 136 -0.36 15.20 14.49
C ILE A 136 -1.71 14.78 15.05
N LYS A 137 -2.75 14.87 14.20
CA LYS A 137 -4.08 14.43 14.58
C LYS A 137 -4.21 12.93 14.36
N LYS A 138 -4.88 12.30 15.32
CA LYS A 138 -5.27 10.90 15.26
C LYS A 138 -6.79 10.82 15.40
N SER A 139 -7.45 10.02 14.57
CA SER A 139 -8.91 9.89 14.59
C SER A 139 -9.30 8.43 14.48
N ILE A 140 -10.01 7.93 15.49
CA ILE A 140 -10.53 6.57 15.49
C ILE A 140 -11.86 6.57 14.73
N MET A 141 -11.90 5.83 13.64
CA MET A 141 -13.04 5.70 12.75
C MET A 141 -13.68 4.34 12.95
N LYS A 142 -14.94 4.33 13.40
CA LYS A 142 -15.77 3.10 13.44
C LYS A 142 -16.25 2.77 12.03
N ASN A 143 -16.39 1.48 11.71
CA ASN A 143 -16.91 0.96 10.45
C ASN A 143 -16.16 1.39 9.16
N HIS A 144 -15.01 2.06 9.29
CA HIS A 144 -14.19 2.44 8.16
C HIS A 144 -13.29 1.27 7.71
N SER A 145 -12.95 1.23 6.43
CA SER A 145 -11.96 0.32 5.86
C SER A 145 -10.99 1.10 4.98
N PRO A 146 -9.66 1.01 5.18
CA PRO A 146 -8.70 1.68 4.30
C PRO A 146 -8.76 1.18 2.86
N LEU A 147 -9.33 0.00 2.65
CA LEU A 147 -9.39 -0.69 1.37
C LEU A 147 -10.84 -1.04 1.03
N LYS A 148 -11.26 -0.67 -0.18
CA LYS A 148 -12.43 -1.28 -0.83
C LYS A 148 -12.04 -2.59 -1.47
N SER A 149 -13.03 -3.45 -1.74
CA SER A 149 -12.81 -4.77 -2.30
C SER A 149 -13.74 -5.06 -3.47
N GLN A 150 -13.28 -5.92 -4.39
CA GLN A 150 -14.09 -6.40 -5.50
C GLN A 150 -13.78 -7.86 -5.83
N LYS A 151 -14.79 -8.72 -5.72
CA LYS A 151 -14.68 -10.16 -5.98
C LYS A 151 -14.98 -10.48 -7.44
N VAL A 152 -14.09 -11.23 -8.10
CA VAL A 152 -14.13 -11.58 -9.51
C VAL A 152 -13.88 -13.09 -9.67
N THR A 153 -14.84 -13.78 -10.28
CA THR A 153 -14.81 -15.23 -10.49
C THR A 153 -14.27 -15.58 -11.87
N LYS A 154 -13.94 -16.86 -12.09
CA LYS A 154 -13.55 -17.40 -13.40
C LYS A 154 -14.45 -16.88 -14.54
N GLY A 155 -13.82 -16.52 -15.66
CA GLY A 155 -14.53 -16.05 -16.86
C GLY A 155 -14.99 -14.59 -16.76
N ARG A 156 -14.61 -13.88 -15.70
CA ARG A 156 -14.88 -12.45 -15.54
C ARG A 156 -13.59 -11.66 -15.53
N LYS A 157 -13.72 -10.38 -15.88
CA LYS A 157 -12.63 -9.41 -15.85
C LYS A 157 -12.99 -8.16 -15.06
N LEU A 158 -11.96 -7.53 -14.53
CA LEU A 158 -12.00 -6.24 -13.85
C LEU A 158 -10.90 -5.35 -14.45
N TRP A 159 -11.22 -4.08 -14.68
CA TRP A 159 -10.21 -3.06 -14.86
C TRP A 159 -10.42 -1.96 -13.81
N LEU A 160 -9.34 -1.34 -13.36
CA LEU A 160 -9.35 -0.18 -12.48
C LEU A 160 -8.48 0.93 -13.09
N LYS A 161 -8.96 2.17 -12.96
CA LYS A 161 -8.21 3.39 -13.24
C LYS A 161 -8.11 4.21 -11.97
N GLY A 162 -6.89 4.42 -11.50
CA GLY A 162 -6.57 5.35 -10.44
C GLY A 162 -6.16 6.69 -11.01
N THR A 163 -6.74 7.76 -10.47
CA THR A 163 -6.25 9.12 -10.62
C THR A 163 -6.01 9.66 -9.21
N GLY A 164 -4.90 10.36 -9.04
CA GLY A 164 -4.45 10.82 -7.74
C GLY A 164 -3.88 12.22 -7.86
N SER A 165 -3.91 12.95 -6.75
CA SER A 165 -3.56 14.37 -6.75
C SER A 165 -2.04 14.58 -6.72
N ASN A 166 -1.38 14.10 -5.66
CA ASN A 166 0.07 14.13 -5.47
C ASN A 166 0.69 12.73 -5.55
N ILE A 167 -0.15 11.70 -5.62
CA ILE A 167 0.24 10.30 -5.77
C ILE A 167 -0.05 9.86 -7.20
N THR A 168 0.96 9.29 -7.84
CA THR A 168 0.91 8.90 -9.25
C THR A 168 0.80 7.40 -9.44
N THR A 169 0.54 6.64 -8.39
CA THR A 169 0.43 5.17 -8.47
C THR A 169 -0.86 4.68 -7.84
N LEU A 170 -1.36 3.55 -8.37
CA LEU A 170 -2.48 2.82 -7.78
C LEU A 170 -1.94 1.52 -7.17
N PRO A 171 -1.88 1.39 -5.83
CA PRO A 171 -1.60 0.12 -5.19
C PRO A 171 -2.81 -0.78 -5.32
N LEU A 172 -2.54 -2.03 -5.67
CA LEU A 172 -3.54 -3.06 -5.83
C LEU A 172 -3.10 -4.30 -5.08
N ILE A 173 -3.98 -4.81 -4.23
CA ILE A 173 -3.78 -6.10 -3.58
C ILE A 173 -4.68 -7.11 -4.27
N ILE A 174 -4.09 -8.20 -4.72
CA ILE A 174 -4.76 -9.30 -5.40
C ILE A 174 -4.71 -10.49 -4.45
N SER A 175 -5.89 -10.98 -4.04
CA SER A 175 -5.98 -12.14 -3.15
C SER A 175 -6.65 -13.32 -3.81
N GLY A 176 -6.15 -14.51 -3.52
CA GLY A 176 -6.72 -15.78 -3.92
C GLY A 176 -6.08 -16.94 -3.15
N ASN A 177 -6.64 -18.13 -3.28
CA ASN A 177 -5.99 -19.34 -2.78
C ASN A 177 -4.91 -19.83 -3.78
N SER A 178 -4.16 -20.88 -3.41
CA SER A 178 -3.08 -21.46 -4.22
C SER A 178 -3.53 -22.17 -5.50
N THR A 179 -4.83 -22.12 -5.83
CA THR A 179 -5.36 -22.69 -7.08
C THR A 179 -5.74 -21.61 -8.09
N VAL A 180 -5.75 -20.34 -7.70
CA VAL A 180 -6.15 -19.21 -8.53
C VAL A 180 -5.15 -18.94 -9.66
N VAL A 181 -5.70 -18.58 -10.83
CA VAL A 181 -4.93 -18.11 -11.98
C VAL A 181 -5.59 -16.86 -12.55
N MET A 182 -4.80 -15.82 -12.80
CA MET A 182 -5.22 -14.65 -13.55
C MET A 182 -4.28 -14.29 -14.69
N GLN A 183 -4.85 -13.55 -15.63
CA GLN A 183 -4.15 -12.87 -16.69
C GLN A 183 -4.47 -11.38 -16.63
N ARG A 184 -3.47 -10.53 -16.81
CA ARG A 184 -3.64 -9.09 -16.95
C ARG A 184 -3.20 -8.70 -18.36
N ASN A 185 -4.13 -8.24 -19.18
CA ASN A 185 -3.82 -7.74 -20.52
C ASN A 185 -3.32 -6.30 -20.39
N LEU A 186 -2.08 -6.06 -20.84
CA LEU A 186 -1.46 -4.73 -20.80
C LEU A 186 -1.80 -3.94 -22.06
N ASN A 187 -1.78 -4.60 -23.22
CA ASN A 187 -2.18 -4.09 -24.53
C ASN A 187 -2.49 -5.28 -25.47
N LYS A 188 -2.73 -5.01 -26.77
CA LYS A 188 -3.04 -6.03 -27.79
C LYS A 188 -1.99 -7.15 -27.87
N ASN A 189 -0.73 -6.82 -27.62
CA ASN A 189 0.42 -7.68 -27.87
C ASN A 189 1.09 -8.20 -26.60
N ALA A 190 0.71 -7.71 -25.43
CA ALA A 190 1.38 -8.02 -24.18
C ALA A 190 0.41 -8.32 -23.04
N PHE A 191 0.70 -9.39 -22.31
CA PHE A 191 -0.03 -9.77 -21.12
C PHE A 191 0.90 -10.34 -20.05
N GLU A 192 0.40 -10.32 -18.82
CA GLU A 192 1.03 -10.91 -17.65
C GLU A 192 0.15 -12.04 -17.12
N ARG A 193 0.77 -13.11 -16.64
CA ARG A 193 0.09 -14.26 -16.05
C ARG A 193 0.58 -14.45 -14.63
N TYR A 194 -0.38 -14.66 -13.72
CA TYR A 194 -0.15 -14.80 -12.30
C TYR A 194 -0.83 -16.10 -11.86
N ASP A 195 -0.02 -17.11 -11.57
CA ASP A 195 -0.53 -18.35 -10.97
C ASP A 195 -0.19 -18.31 -9.48
N PHE A 196 -1.21 -18.30 -8.64
CA PHE A 196 -1.02 -18.37 -7.20
C PHE A 196 -0.61 -19.79 -6.86
N LYS A 197 0.50 -19.96 -6.13
CA LYS A 197 0.93 -21.23 -5.52
C LYS A 197 1.05 -21.03 -4.02
N ASP A 198 1.32 -22.11 -3.29
CA ASP A 198 1.32 -22.06 -1.83
C ASP A 198 2.35 -21.07 -1.27
N LYS A 199 3.62 -21.20 -1.66
CA LYS A 199 4.74 -20.39 -1.14
C LYS A 199 4.99 -19.08 -1.90
N TYR A 200 4.66 -19.04 -3.18
CA TYR A 200 4.91 -17.90 -4.06
C TYR A 200 3.85 -17.80 -5.15
N MET A 201 3.82 -16.66 -5.82
CA MET A 201 3.06 -16.44 -7.04
C MET A 201 4.00 -16.54 -8.24
N TYR A 202 3.67 -17.42 -9.19
CA TYR A 202 4.37 -17.50 -10.47
C TYR A 202 3.94 -16.37 -11.39
N PHE A 203 4.83 -15.40 -11.55
CA PHE A 203 4.68 -14.28 -12.47
C PHE A 203 5.35 -14.60 -13.79
N ARG A 204 4.63 -14.43 -14.90
CA ARG A 204 5.20 -14.47 -16.26
C ARG A 204 4.70 -13.29 -17.08
N ARG A 205 5.56 -12.73 -17.92
CA ARG A 205 5.18 -11.72 -18.92
C ARG A 205 5.39 -12.27 -20.32
N TYR A 206 4.46 -11.95 -21.20
CA TYR A 206 4.46 -12.33 -22.60
C TYR A 206 4.33 -11.07 -23.47
N VAL A 207 5.06 -11.05 -24.57
CA VAL A 207 5.00 -10.02 -25.63
C VAL A 207 5.01 -10.75 -26.96
N ASN A 208 4.07 -10.46 -27.84
CA ASN A 208 3.86 -11.16 -29.11
C ASN A 208 3.82 -12.68 -28.90
N ASN A 209 3.07 -13.12 -27.89
CA ASN A 209 2.96 -14.51 -27.43
C ASN A 209 4.27 -15.21 -26.99
N LYS A 210 5.42 -14.51 -27.04
CA LYS A 210 6.70 -15.02 -26.54
C LYS A 210 6.88 -14.61 -25.07
N ARG A 211 7.33 -15.55 -24.23
CA ARG A 211 7.59 -15.29 -22.81
C ARG A 211 8.86 -14.46 -22.65
N THR A 212 8.72 -13.24 -22.14
CA THR A 212 9.83 -12.30 -21.94
C THR A 212 10.28 -12.19 -20.48
N MET A 213 9.47 -12.65 -19.52
CA MET A 213 9.85 -12.64 -18.11
C MET A 213 9.23 -13.83 -17.37
N LYS A 214 9.98 -14.38 -16.40
CA LYS A 214 9.51 -15.35 -15.40
C LYS A 214 10.11 -15.00 -14.04
N LYS A 215 9.28 -14.87 -13.01
CA LYS A 215 9.71 -14.61 -11.62
C LYS A 215 8.78 -15.30 -10.63
N ASN A 216 9.35 -15.77 -9.53
CA ASN A 216 8.57 -16.19 -8.36
C ASN A 216 8.47 -14.98 -7.43
N ARG A 217 7.26 -14.51 -7.17
CA ARG A 217 7.01 -13.37 -6.28
C ARG A 217 6.50 -13.86 -4.93
N SER A 218 7.12 -13.40 -3.86
CA SER A 218 6.60 -13.62 -2.51
C SER A 218 5.29 -12.87 -2.32
N TYR A 219 4.42 -13.42 -1.47
CA TYR A 219 3.22 -12.73 -1.02
C TYR A 219 3.58 -11.64 0.00
N ALA A 220 2.79 -10.57 0.02
CA ALA A 220 2.90 -9.52 1.04
C ALA A 220 2.43 -10.05 2.40
N SER A 221 1.42 -10.92 2.40
CA SER A 221 0.87 -11.58 3.58
C SER A 221 0.06 -12.83 3.18
N ALA A 222 -0.37 -13.60 4.17
CA ALA A 222 -1.24 -14.77 4.00
C ALA A 222 -2.13 -14.96 5.23
N TYR A 223 -3.34 -15.47 5.02
CA TYR A 223 -4.27 -15.86 6.08
C TYR A 223 -5.05 -17.12 5.67
N GLY A 224 -4.92 -18.18 6.47
CA GLY A 224 -5.43 -19.51 6.10
C GLY A 224 -4.88 -19.94 4.73
N SER A 225 -5.78 -20.35 3.83
CA SER A 225 -5.46 -20.68 2.44
C SER A 225 -5.34 -19.46 1.51
N THR A 226 -5.71 -18.26 1.98
CA THR A 226 -5.66 -17.04 1.18
C THR A 226 -4.26 -16.46 1.16
N ARG A 227 -3.82 -16.03 -0.01
CA ARG A 227 -2.55 -15.37 -0.26
C ARG A 227 -2.81 -13.97 -0.80
N TYR A 228 -2.03 -12.99 -0.36
CA TYR A 228 -2.18 -11.59 -0.77
C TYR A 228 -0.92 -11.14 -1.50
N TYR A 229 -1.06 -10.90 -2.79
CA TYR A 229 -0.02 -10.30 -3.61
C TYR A 229 -0.27 -8.80 -3.74
N SER A 230 0.73 -7.98 -3.41
CA SER A 230 0.65 -6.53 -3.59
C SER A 230 1.44 -6.14 -4.84
N CYS A 231 0.83 -5.35 -5.71
CA CYS A 231 1.48 -4.72 -6.85
C CYS A 231 1.16 -3.24 -6.91
N LEU A 232 2.09 -2.50 -7.53
CA LEU A 232 1.96 -1.07 -7.72
C LEU A 232 1.78 -0.79 -9.21
N ILE A 233 0.68 -0.13 -9.55
CA ILE A 233 0.36 0.22 -10.93
C ILE A 233 0.86 1.65 -11.18
N PRO A 234 1.86 1.84 -12.04
CA PRO A 234 2.37 3.18 -12.34
C PRO A 234 1.36 3.97 -13.17
N ALA A 235 1.34 5.29 -12.99
CA ALA A 235 0.68 6.18 -13.93
C ALA A 235 1.43 6.30 -15.25
N ASN A 236 0.67 6.59 -16.30
CA ASN A 236 1.21 7.11 -17.55
C ASN A 236 1.60 8.60 -17.42
N SER A 237 2.08 9.19 -18.52
CA SER A 237 2.47 10.61 -18.59
C SER A 237 1.33 11.58 -18.24
N LYS A 238 0.06 11.15 -18.35
CA LYS A 238 -1.13 11.93 -17.99
C LYS A 238 -1.53 11.77 -16.52
N GLY A 239 -0.72 11.09 -15.70
CA GLY A 239 -1.01 10.88 -14.28
C GLY A 239 -2.10 9.82 -14.02
N VAL A 240 -2.45 9.00 -15.02
CA VAL A 240 -3.48 7.96 -14.91
C VAL A 240 -2.85 6.59 -14.73
N ALA A 241 -3.11 5.93 -13.61
CA ALA A 241 -2.69 4.57 -13.34
C ALA A 241 -3.76 3.57 -13.79
N TYR A 242 -3.46 2.79 -14.82
CA TYR A 242 -4.41 1.83 -15.40
C TYR A 242 -3.96 0.39 -15.22
N THR A 243 -4.84 -0.46 -14.67
CA THR A 243 -4.53 -1.87 -14.47
C THR A 243 -4.54 -2.67 -15.77
N GLY A 244 -5.12 -2.19 -16.87
CA GLY A 244 -5.48 -3.12 -17.95
C GLY A 244 -6.60 -4.07 -17.52
N ASP A 245 -6.99 -4.96 -18.44
CA ASP A 245 -8.03 -5.96 -18.18
C ASP A 245 -7.45 -7.12 -17.36
N MET A 246 -7.87 -7.24 -16.10
CA MET A 246 -7.50 -8.32 -15.19
C MET A 246 -8.56 -9.43 -15.25
N ILE A 247 -8.23 -10.51 -15.94
CA ILE A 247 -9.10 -11.64 -16.23
C ILE A 247 -8.81 -12.77 -15.25
N THR A 248 -9.84 -13.25 -14.56
CA THR A 248 -9.74 -14.46 -13.72
C THR A 248 -9.90 -15.69 -14.60
N LYS A 249 -8.83 -16.48 -14.75
CA LYS A 249 -8.80 -17.70 -15.58
C LYS A 249 -9.17 -18.95 -14.80
N ARG A 250 -8.86 -18.99 -13.49
CA ARG A 250 -9.26 -20.07 -12.58
C ARG A 250 -9.51 -19.56 -11.17
N GLY A 251 -10.52 -20.11 -10.51
CA GLY A 251 -10.86 -19.79 -9.12
C GLY A 251 -11.58 -18.44 -8.96
N THR A 252 -11.40 -17.83 -7.80
CA THR A 252 -11.98 -16.53 -7.46
C THR A 252 -10.93 -15.61 -6.87
N ILE A 253 -10.87 -14.38 -7.36
CA ILE A 253 -9.96 -13.34 -6.90
C ILE A 253 -10.75 -12.26 -6.19
N THR A 254 -10.17 -11.72 -5.12
CA THR A 254 -10.62 -10.45 -4.55
C THR A 254 -9.53 -9.41 -4.73
N TYR A 255 -9.88 -8.30 -5.35
CA TYR A 255 -9.02 -7.14 -5.53
C TYR A 255 -9.28 -6.15 -4.40
N TYR A 256 -8.25 -5.54 -3.83
CA TYR A 256 -8.38 -4.49 -2.83
C TYR A 256 -7.59 -3.24 -3.23
N TYR A 257 -8.19 -2.08 -3.02
CA TYR A 257 -7.62 -0.79 -3.44
C TYR A 257 -8.08 0.37 -2.52
N PRO A 258 -7.28 1.43 -2.35
CA PRO A 258 -7.52 2.50 -1.37
C PRO A 258 -8.32 3.69 -1.96
N SER A 259 -9.59 3.48 -2.32
CA SER A 259 -10.40 4.53 -2.98
C SER A 259 -10.72 5.75 -2.13
N ASP A 260 -10.52 5.68 -0.82
CA ASP A 260 -10.79 6.80 0.09
C ASP A 260 -9.62 7.80 0.08
N TYR A 261 -8.49 7.40 -0.51
CA TYR A 261 -7.26 8.20 -0.63
C TYR A 261 -6.92 8.52 -2.09
N LEU A 262 -7.44 7.72 -3.03
CA LEU A 262 -7.25 7.88 -4.47
C LEU A 262 -8.60 7.84 -5.18
N LYS A 263 -8.77 8.64 -6.23
CA LYS A 263 -9.97 8.52 -7.08
C LYS A 263 -9.81 7.28 -7.95
N VAL A 264 -10.55 6.22 -7.62
CA VAL A 264 -10.51 4.94 -8.35
C VAL A 264 -11.85 4.68 -9.02
N THR A 265 -11.81 4.41 -10.32
CA THR A 265 -12.96 3.96 -11.13
C THR A 265 -12.66 2.59 -11.71
N GLY A 266 -13.70 1.84 -12.07
CA GLY A 266 -13.52 0.51 -12.65
C GLY A 266 -14.81 -0.24 -12.85
N GLU A 267 -14.73 -1.34 -13.61
CA GLU A 267 -15.89 -2.11 -14.03
C GLU A 267 -15.59 -3.61 -14.03
N LYS A 268 -16.55 -4.41 -13.53
CA LYS A 268 -16.50 -5.87 -13.55
C LYS A 268 -17.50 -6.41 -14.57
N ARG A 269 -17.01 -7.10 -15.60
CA ARG A 269 -17.84 -7.67 -16.68
C ARG A 269 -17.43 -9.10 -17.05
N ARG A 270 -18.19 -9.76 -17.92
CA ARG A 270 -17.80 -11.06 -18.49
C ARG A 270 -16.54 -10.87 -19.36
N ALA A 271 -15.66 -11.85 -19.35
CA ALA A 271 -14.53 -11.90 -20.28
C ALA A 271 -15.03 -12.56 -21.56
N SER A 272 -15.09 -11.78 -22.65
CA SER A 272 -15.20 -12.27 -24.02
C SER A 272 -13.98 -13.12 -24.38
#